data_AF-A0A239I821-F1
#
_entry.id   AF-A0A239I821-F1
#
_cell.length_a   1.000
_cell.length_b   1.000
_cell.length_c   1.000
_cell.angle_alpha   90.00
_cell.angle_beta   90.00
_cell.angle_gamma   90.00
#
_symmetry.space_group_name_H-M   'P 1'
#
loop_
_entity.id
_entity.type
_entity.pdbx_description
1 polymer ?
#
loop_
_entity_poly.entity_id
_entity_poly.type
_entity_poly.pdbx_seq_one_letter_code
_entity_poly.pdbx_strand_id
1 'polypeptide(L)'
;MSPQLKRDQSRTAARRSLEQAAGMLRGERINVSLLFSDMRSAVNWAVDCWLRQQSEAPGVSWSDQEVQFLRVAPADLRGDYLRLVGELPRLAQDLFDLLGTDGAGEINGTAPSLRPWKAAAAAWTQNAAELIARLVEEQVPTRASTARRVEAGALQGRLDGLVPCLLLVQPGGHYSRLRHADGQAGLFSLGQPNADRSGSMISKGLVMPLSLCRDQALREKLLAFSAMLRPPAPDTPAWRVADRRRALQNWLDREGLGTLRLADQEPVQRWTRFTLNAAVYSDLLARSDYVTAIADDQGQTSRVLDHAPFAWASHGALLDWYMGHDLSMPVSPFHLYLATDVSGLSDPFRPGRSRDWQFRPVSYWAPFTQPVETAQTAPVSVRLTQEEADYGWIDLDLGLGEGTTQITLSEVYDPLPALLDWLKAVEDGNLPLGVAVDEEGSEAWLIAHEFDEHRLLVAVLDRYERTERVSAVVNRTDFIEAFQAELLRFLSSELDTERWNTREEDESKYLERLLTHPFFR
;
A
#
# COMPACT_ATOMS: atom_id res chain seq x y z
N MET A 1 -3.48 -18.56 -12.17
CA MET A 1 -4.61 -19.51 -12.15
C MET A 1 -5.71 -18.99 -13.06
N SER A 2 -6.18 -19.77 -14.04
CA SER A 2 -7.16 -19.27 -15.03
C SER A 2 -8.52 -18.93 -14.38
N PRO A 3 -9.31 -18.00 -14.93
CA PRO A 3 -10.66 -17.70 -14.44
C PRO A 3 -11.56 -18.93 -14.38
N GLN A 4 -11.42 -19.83 -15.36
CA GLN A 4 -12.13 -21.10 -15.40
C GLN A 4 -11.78 -22.00 -14.21
N LEU A 5 -10.50 -22.11 -13.87
CA LEU A 5 -10.06 -22.93 -12.73
C LEU A 5 -10.57 -22.38 -11.39
N LYS A 6 -10.62 -21.04 -11.23
CA LYS A 6 -11.23 -20.40 -10.04
C LYS A 6 -12.72 -20.70 -9.94
N ARG A 7 -13.44 -20.64 -11.06
CA ARG A 7 -14.87 -20.96 -11.12
C ARG A 7 -15.13 -22.42 -10.75
N ASP A 8 -14.33 -23.35 -11.26
CA ASP A 8 -14.47 -24.78 -10.98
C ASP A 8 -14.15 -25.10 -9.51
N GLN A 9 -13.21 -24.38 -8.89
CA GLN A 9 -12.94 -24.47 -7.46
C GLN A 9 -14.14 -23.99 -6.62
N SER A 10 -14.70 -22.81 -6.91
CA SER A 10 -15.87 -22.29 -6.18
C SER A 10 -17.09 -23.19 -6.33
N ARG A 11 -17.31 -23.74 -7.54
CA ARG A 11 -18.35 -24.76 -7.78
C ARG A 11 -18.16 -25.99 -6.91
N THR A 12 -16.94 -26.51 -6.83
CA THR A 12 -16.61 -27.70 -6.04
C THR A 12 -16.76 -27.43 -4.55
N ALA A 13 -16.32 -26.25 -4.09
CA ALA A 13 -16.43 -25.82 -2.70
C ALA A 13 -17.89 -25.67 -2.25
N ALA A 14 -18.74 -25.03 -3.07
CA ALA A 14 -20.17 -24.87 -2.78
C ALA A 14 -20.87 -26.22 -2.56
N ARG A 15 -20.64 -27.18 -3.47
CA ARG A 15 -21.22 -28.53 -3.37
C ARG A 15 -20.70 -29.28 -2.15
N ARG A 16 -19.39 -29.24 -1.91
CA ARG A 16 -18.76 -29.93 -0.78
C ARG A 16 -19.32 -29.44 0.56
N SER A 17 -19.41 -28.11 0.75
CA SER A 17 -19.96 -27.56 1.98
C SER A 17 -21.43 -27.93 2.19
N LEU A 18 -22.24 -27.94 1.12
CA LEU A 18 -23.64 -28.37 1.22
C LEU A 18 -23.76 -29.87 1.57
N GLU A 19 -22.93 -30.72 0.95
CA GLU A 19 -22.89 -32.16 1.23
C GLU A 19 -22.46 -32.45 2.67
N GLN A 20 -21.48 -31.69 3.20
CA GLN A 20 -21.03 -31.78 4.59
C GLN A 20 -22.16 -31.41 5.57
N ALA A 21 -22.84 -30.28 5.34
CA ALA A 21 -23.99 -29.87 6.14
C ALA A 21 -25.11 -30.93 6.13
N ALA A 22 -25.49 -31.43 4.94
CA ALA A 22 -26.49 -32.48 4.81
C ALA A 22 -26.05 -33.80 5.47
N GLY A 23 -24.76 -34.12 5.43
CA GLY A 23 -24.16 -35.26 6.12
C GLY A 23 -24.29 -35.15 7.65
N MET A 24 -23.97 -33.99 8.22
CA MET A 24 -24.11 -33.73 9.66
C MET A 24 -25.57 -33.85 10.11
N LEU A 25 -26.52 -33.33 9.33
CA LEU A 25 -27.93 -33.48 9.64
C LEU A 25 -28.40 -34.95 9.65
N ARG A 26 -27.75 -35.85 8.91
CA ARG A 26 -28.03 -37.31 8.98
C ARG A 26 -27.30 -38.02 10.11
N GLY A 27 -26.24 -37.42 10.64
CA GLY A 27 -25.39 -38.00 11.67
C GLY A 27 -26.04 -38.12 13.05
N GLU A 28 -25.47 -39.00 13.87
CA GLU A 28 -25.84 -39.17 15.29
C GLU A 28 -25.31 -38.04 16.17
N ARG A 29 -24.24 -37.38 15.74
CA ARG A 29 -23.65 -36.22 16.40
C ARG A 29 -23.57 -35.04 15.44
N ILE A 30 -23.97 -33.87 15.91
CA ILE A 30 -24.01 -32.64 15.13
C ILE A 30 -23.11 -31.63 15.81
N ASN A 31 -22.05 -31.19 15.12
CA ASN A 31 -21.28 -30.03 15.56
C ASN A 31 -21.99 -28.78 15.06
N VAL A 32 -22.60 -28.02 15.98
CA VAL A 32 -23.48 -26.90 15.64
C VAL A 32 -22.72 -25.77 14.94
N SER A 33 -21.52 -25.43 15.43
CA SER A 33 -20.65 -24.42 14.81
C SER A 33 -20.32 -24.78 13.37
N LEU A 34 -19.90 -26.02 13.14
CA LEU A 34 -19.47 -26.48 11.84
C LEU A 34 -20.64 -26.58 10.85
N LEU A 35 -21.81 -27.04 11.31
CA LEU A 35 -23.02 -27.11 10.49
C LEU A 35 -23.40 -25.75 9.92
N PHE A 36 -23.55 -24.72 10.76
CA PHE A 36 -23.94 -23.39 10.27
C PHE A 36 -22.84 -22.72 9.44
N SER A 37 -21.57 -22.99 9.76
CA SER A 37 -20.44 -22.57 8.93
C SER A 37 -20.51 -23.16 7.53
N ASP A 38 -20.80 -24.46 7.40
CA ASP A 38 -20.89 -25.14 6.11
C ASP A 38 -22.13 -24.72 5.31
N MET A 39 -23.28 -24.54 5.96
CA MET A 39 -24.49 -24.01 5.32
C MET A 39 -24.24 -22.62 4.73
N ARG A 40 -23.66 -21.71 5.51
CA ARG A 40 -23.30 -20.36 5.06
C ARG A 40 -22.26 -20.38 3.94
N SER A 41 -21.23 -21.23 4.08
CA SER A 41 -20.15 -21.37 3.10
C SER A 41 -20.66 -21.87 1.75
N ALA A 42 -21.61 -22.81 1.75
CA ALA A 42 -22.20 -23.34 0.52
C ALA A 42 -22.83 -22.23 -0.35
N VAL A 43 -23.65 -21.38 0.27
CA VAL A 43 -24.30 -20.25 -0.42
C VAL A 43 -23.27 -19.21 -0.86
N ASN A 44 -22.29 -18.89 0.00
CA ASN A 44 -21.25 -17.93 -0.32
C ASN A 44 -20.39 -18.37 -1.51
N TRP A 45 -19.97 -19.64 -1.57
CA TRP A 45 -19.20 -20.16 -2.70
C TRP A 45 -20.00 -20.19 -4.01
N ALA A 46 -21.31 -20.44 -3.94
CA ALA A 46 -22.16 -20.40 -5.12
C ALA A 46 -22.33 -18.97 -5.66
N VAL A 47 -22.50 -17.98 -4.79
CA VAL A 47 -22.50 -16.57 -5.19
C VAL A 47 -21.15 -16.16 -5.80
N ASP A 48 -20.02 -16.59 -5.22
CA ASP A 48 -18.69 -16.31 -5.78
C ASP A 48 -18.56 -16.91 -7.19
N CYS A 49 -19.01 -18.15 -7.38
CA CYS A 49 -19.06 -18.80 -8.68
C CYS A 49 -19.90 -18.00 -9.68
N TRP A 50 -21.11 -17.58 -9.30
CA TRP A 50 -22.02 -16.83 -10.16
C TRP A 50 -21.47 -15.45 -10.54
N LEU A 51 -20.94 -14.69 -9.57
CA LEU A 51 -20.32 -13.39 -9.84
C LEU A 51 -19.17 -13.52 -10.84
N ARG A 52 -18.34 -14.56 -10.69
CA ARG A 52 -17.27 -14.85 -11.66
C ARG A 52 -17.80 -15.20 -13.05
N GLN A 53 -18.94 -15.89 -13.15
CA GLN A 53 -19.58 -16.15 -14.45
C GLN A 53 -20.08 -14.86 -15.11
N GLN A 54 -20.47 -13.88 -14.32
CA GLN A 54 -20.88 -12.55 -14.80
C GLN A 54 -19.71 -11.58 -15.00
N SER A 55 -18.45 -12.02 -14.85
CA SER A 55 -17.27 -11.15 -14.86
C SER A 55 -17.33 -10.03 -13.80
N GLU A 56 -18.03 -10.30 -12.69
CA GLU A 56 -18.08 -9.42 -11.53
C GLU A 56 -17.02 -9.87 -10.52
N ALA A 57 -16.33 -8.90 -9.91
CA ALA A 57 -15.39 -9.18 -8.84
C ALA A 57 -16.17 -9.62 -7.58
N PRO A 58 -15.90 -10.81 -7.02
CA PRO A 58 -16.51 -11.19 -5.75
C PRO A 58 -15.99 -10.29 -4.62
N GLY A 59 -16.88 -9.91 -3.70
CA GLY A 59 -16.51 -9.05 -2.56
C GLY A 59 -15.49 -9.70 -1.64
N VAL A 60 -14.72 -8.87 -0.91
CA VAL A 60 -13.60 -9.32 -0.05
C VAL A 60 -14.10 -10.01 1.22
N SER A 61 -15.20 -9.52 1.80
CA SER A 61 -15.94 -10.15 2.88
C SER A 61 -17.25 -10.76 2.38
N TRP A 62 -17.93 -11.55 3.23
CA TRP A 62 -19.27 -12.02 2.94
C TRP A 62 -20.23 -10.85 2.70
N SER A 63 -20.20 -9.82 3.53
CA SER A 63 -21.06 -8.63 3.38
C SER A 63 -20.81 -7.91 2.06
N ASP A 64 -19.56 -7.75 1.65
CA ASP A 64 -19.25 -7.13 0.35
C ASP A 64 -19.72 -7.99 -0.82
N GLN A 65 -19.57 -9.31 -0.69
CA GLN A 65 -19.95 -10.26 -1.73
C GLN A 65 -21.48 -10.33 -1.87
N GLU A 66 -22.20 -10.25 -0.76
CA GLU A 66 -23.65 -10.12 -0.70
C GLU A 66 -24.11 -8.81 -1.35
N VAL A 67 -23.53 -7.65 -0.97
CA VAL A 67 -23.85 -6.35 -1.58
C VAL A 67 -23.62 -6.37 -3.08
N GLN A 68 -22.48 -6.93 -3.52
CA GLN A 68 -22.13 -7.06 -4.91
C GLN A 68 -23.12 -7.95 -5.67
N PHE A 69 -23.49 -9.09 -5.11
CA PHE A 69 -24.49 -10.00 -5.67
C PHE A 69 -25.86 -9.32 -5.77
N LEU A 70 -26.35 -8.70 -4.69
CA LEU A 70 -27.65 -8.03 -4.67
C LEU A 70 -27.73 -6.81 -5.59
N ARG A 71 -26.59 -6.22 -5.95
CA ARG A 71 -26.50 -5.13 -6.92
C ARG A 71 -26.72 -5.61 -8.35
N VAL A 72 -26.19 -6.78 -8.70
CA VAL A 72 -26.08 -7.22 -10.11
C VAL A 72 -26.96 -8.42 -10.46
N ALA A 73 -27.44 -9.17 -9.46
CA ALA A 73 -28.29 -10.33 -9.67
C ALA A 73 -29.73 -9.97 -10.11
N PRO A 74 -30.33 -10.76 -11.01
CA PRO A 74 -31.75 -10.70 -11.34
C PRO A 74 -32.66 -10.73 -10.11
N ALA A 75 -33.84 -10.11 -10.21
CA ALA A 75 -34.75 -9.92 -9.08
C ALA A 75 -35.21 -11.25 -8.43
N ASP A 76 -35.42 -12.29 -9.24
CA ASP A 76 -35.78 -13.64 -8.80
C ASP A 76 -34.64 -14.30 -8.00
N LEU A 77 -33.40 -14.27 -8.52
CA LEU A 77 -32.24 -14.82 -7.80
C LEU A 77 -31.96 -14.06 -6.49
N ARG A 78 -32.17 -12.73 -6.46
CA ARG A 78 -32.06 -11.95 -5.23
C ARG A 78 -33.11 -12.36 -4.20
N GLY A 79 -34.35 -12.57 -4.64
CA GLY A 79 -35.44 -13.01 -3.77
C GLY A 79 -35.13 -14.36 -3.12
N ASP A 80 -34.70 -15.34 -3.91
CA ASP A 80 -34.35 -16.67 -3.43
C ASP A 80 -33.16 -16.66 -2.46
N TYR A 81 -32.12 -15.89 -2.79
CA TYR A 81 -30.95 -15.70 -1.93
C TYR A 81 -31.32 -15.07 -0.58
N LEU A 82 -32.04 -13.94 -0.58
CA LEU A 82 -32.41 -13.22 0.64
C LEU A 82 -33.30 -14.06 1.54
N ARG A 83 -34.23 -14.84 0.96
CA ARG A 83 -35.05 -15.80 1.69
C ARG A 83 -34.16 -16.85 2.38
N LEU A 84 -33.28 -17.50 1.63
CA LEU A 84 -32.45 -18.60 2.13
C LEU A 84 -31.45 -18.14 3.20
N VAL A 85 -30.80 -16.99 3.01
CA VAL A 85 -29.87 -16.43 3.99
C VAL A 85 -30.61 -15.92 5.24
N GLY A 86 -31.80 -15.35 5.08
CA GLY A 86 -32.63 -14.92 6.20
C GLY A 86 -33.20 -16.07 7.05
N GLU A 87 -33.32 -17.27 6.48
CA GLU A 87 -33.73 -18.49 7.20
C GLU A 87 -32.64 -19.02 8.14
N LEU A 88 -31.35 -18.78 7.85
CA LEU A 88 -30.23 -19.32 8.65
C LEU A 88 -30.20 -18.83 10.11
N PRO A 89 -30.29 -17.52 10.40
CA PRO A 89 -30.35 -17.04 11.78
C PRO A 89 -31.55 -17.59 12.55
N ARG A 90 -32.69 -17.80 11.87
CA ARG A 90 -33.90 -18.38 12.48
C ARG A 90 -33.67 -19.85 12.85
N LEU A 91 -33.10 -20.64 11.94
CA LEU A 91 -32.73 -22.03 12.23
C LEU A 91 -31.72 -22.15 13.38
N ALA A 92 -30.79 -21.20 13.51
CA ALA A 92 -29.86 -21.15 14.62
C ALA A 92 -30.56 -20.82 15.94
N GLN A 93 -31.41 -19.80 15.95
CA GLN A 93 -32.18 -19.43 17.14
C GLN A 93 -33.10 -20.55 17.61
N ASP A 94 -33.86 -21.16 16.69
CA ASP A 94 -34.77 -22.27 17.00
C ASP A 94 -34.02 -23.45 17.62
N LEU A 95 -32.78 -23.71 17.18
CA LEU A 95 -31.93 -24.74 17.79
C LEU A 95 -31.50 -24.36 19.20
N PHE A 96 -31.02 -23.14 19.42
CA PHE A 96 -30.56 -22.70 20.74
C PHE A 96 -31.71 -22.67 21.75
N ASP A 97 -32.90 -22.25 21.32
CA ASP A 97 -34.12 -22.31 22.13
C ASP A 97 -34.46 -23.76 22.53
N LEU A 98 -34.31 -24.72 21.61
CA LEU A 98 -34.52 -26.14 21.90
C LEU A 98 -33.47 -26.74 22.83
N LEU A 99 -32.23 -26.25 22.76
CA LEU A 99 -31.11 -26.73 23.59
C LEU A 99 -31.07 -26.03 24.96
N GLY A 100 -31.73 -24.88 25.11
CA GLY A 100 -31.64 -24.05 26.32
C GLY A 100 -30.25 -23.48 26.56
N THR A 101 -29.44 -23.34 25.50
CA THR A 101 -28.08 -22.83 25.56
C THR A 101 -27.67 -22.22 24.22
N ASP A 102 -26.85 -21.18 24.28
CA ASP A 102 -26.21 -20.55 23.11
C ASP A 102 -24.91 -21.27 22.71
N GLY A 103 -24.60 -22.39 23.38
CA GLY A 103 -23.37 -23.15 23.21
C GLY A 103 -23.28 -23.83 21.85
N ALA A 104 -22.29 -23.44 21.04
CA ALA A 104 -22.07 -23.97 19.70
C ALA A 104 -21.29 -25.31 19.65
N GLY A 105 -21.59 -26.19 20.61
CA GLY A 105 -20.91 -27.48 20.83
C GLY A 105 -21.44 -28.64 19.99
N GLU A 106 -21.03 -29.85 20.35
CA GLU A 106 -21.52 -31.10 19.76
C GLU A 106 -22.81 -31.55 20.46
N ILE A 107 -23.86 -31.84 19.69
CA ILE A 107 -25.17 -32.28 20.20
C ILE A 107 -25.52 -33.67 19.69
N ASN A 108 -26.33 -34.40 20.46
CA ASN A 108 -26.88 -35.69 20.03
C ASN A 108 -27.99 -35.48 18.99
N GLY A 109 -27.65 -35.68 17.71
CA GLY A 109 -28.55 -35.52 16.57
C GLY A 109 -29.67 -36.57 16.49
N THR A 110 -29.69 -37.58 17.38
CA THR A 110 -30.78 -38.57 17.47
C THR A 110 -31.87 -38.19 18.48
N ALA A 111 -31.68 -37.11 19.23
CA ALA A 111 -32.64 -36.65 20.24
C ALA A 111 -34.03 -36.41 19.60
N PRO A 112 -35.12 -37.02 20.12
CA PRO A 112 -36.45 -36.87 19.54
C PRO A 112 -36.94 -35.42 19.46
N SER A 113 -36.52 -34.57 20.41
CA SER A 113 -36.84 -33.14 20.44
C SER A 113 -36.29 -32.36 19.25
N LEU A 114 -35.20 -32.84 18.62
CA LEU A 114 -34.59 -32.19 17.46
C LEU A 114 -35.26 -32.54 16.13
N ARG A 115 -36.19 -33.52 16.09
CA ARG A 115 -36.80 -33.97 14.82
C ARG A 115 -37.44 -32.85 14.00
N PRO A 116 -38.26 -31.95 14.57
CA PRO A 116 -38.87 -30.86 13.81
C PRO A 116 -37.82 -29.90 13.25
N TRP A 117 -36.82 -29.56 14.06
CA TRP A 117 -35.72 -28.69 13.65
C TRP A 117 -34.87 -29.33 12.54
N LYS A 118 -34.52 -30.62 12.65
CA LYS A 118 -33.78 -31.35 11.60
C LYS A 118 -34.56 -31.41 10.28
N ALA A 119 -35.88 -31.52 10.33
CA ALA A 119 -36.72 -31.47 9.13
C ALA A 119 -36.67 -30.09 8.47
N ALA A 120 -36.73 -29.00 9.25
CA ALA A 120 -36.59 -27.64 8.75
C ALA A 120 -35.18 -27.39 8.16
N ALA A 121 -34.13 -27.81 8.85
CA ALA A 121 -32.75 -27.71 8.37
C ALA A 121 -32.52 -28.55 7.09
N ALA A 122 -33.14 -29.74 6.99
CA ALA A 122 -33.09 -30.55 5.78
C ALA A 122 -33.81 -29.87 4.60
N ALA A 123 -34.99 -29.28 4.83
CA ALA A 123 -35.69 -28.50 3.82
C ALA A 123 -34.86 -27.30 3.35
N TRP A 124 -34.16 -26.63 4.28
CA TRP A 124 -33.21 -25.58 3.93
C TRP A 124 -32.09 -26.11 3.02
N THR A 125 -31.49 -27.27 3.32
CA THR A 125 -30.43 -27.84 2.46
C THR A 125 -30.93 -28.20 1.06
N GLN A 126 -32.19 -28.59 0.91
CA GLN A 126 -32.81 -28.83 -0.38
C GLN A 126 -33.01 -27.53 -1.16
N ASN A 127 -33.58 -26.49 -0.54
CA ASN A 127 -33.72 -25.16 -1.14
C ASN A 127 -32.36 -24.57 -1.54
N ALA A 128 -31.34 -24.76 -0.71
CA ALA A 128 -29.97 -24.35 -0.99
C ALA A 128 -29.40 -25.10 -2.20
N ALA A 129 -29.66 -26.40 -2.34
CA ALA A 129 -29.23 -27.18 -3.51
C ALA A 129 -29.82 -26.63 -4.82
N GLU A 130 -31.11 -26.26 -4.81
CA GLU A 130 -31.78 -25.67 -5.97
C GLU A 130 -31.19 -24.31 -6.35
N LEU A 131 -30.98 -23.42 -5.37
CA LEU A 131 -30.34 -22.13 -5.62
C LEU A 131 -28.90 -22.31 -6.13
N ILE A 132 -28.12 -23.21 -5.52
CA ILE A 132 -26.75 -23.48 -5.92
C ILE A 132 -26.70 -24.04 -7.36
N ALA A 133 -27.62 -24.92 -7.73
CA ALA A 133 -27.71 -25.42 -9.11
C ALA A 133 -27.95 -24.27 -10.10
N ARG A 134 -28.86 -23.34 -9.80
CA ARG A 134 -29.11 -22.17 -10.65
C ARG A 134 -27.91 -21.23 -10.73
N LEU A 135 -27.24 -20.96 -9.60
CA LEU A 135 -26.08 -20.06 -9.54
C LEU A 135 -24.83 -20.64 -10.23
N VAL A 136 -24.73 -21.97 -10.32
CA VAL A 136 -23.51 -22.65 -10.75
C VAL A 136 -23.64 -23.33 -12.13
N GLU A 137 -24.85 -23.71 -12.54
CA GLU A 137 -25.09 -24.57 -13.71
C GLU A 137 -25.84 -23.90 -14.85
N GLU A 138 -26.75 -22.96 -14.57
CA GLU A 138 -27.42 -22.21 -15.63
C GLU A 138 -26.44 -21.25 -16.30
N GLN A 139 -26.21 -21.42 -17.62
CA GLN A 139 -25.52 -20.43 -18.43
C GLN A 139 -26.38 -19.18 -18.52
N VAL A 140 -26.28 -18.30 -17.53
CA VAL A 140 -26.86 -16.97 -17.61
C VAL A 140 -26.13 -16.22 -18.74
N PRO A 141 -26.84 -15.67 -19.73
CA PRO A 141 -26.21 -15.00 -20.86
C PRO A 141 -25.29 -13.89 -20.33
N THR A 142 -24.00 -14.03 -20.66
CA THR A 142 -22.96 -13.09 -20.24
C THR A 142 -23.36 -11.70 -20.72
N ARG A 143 -23.47 -10.75 -19.78
CA ARG A 143 -23.73 -9.35 -20.11
C ARG A 143 -22.68 -8.90 -21.12
N ALA A 144 -23.11 -8.35 -22.25
CA ALA A 144 -22.18 -7.85 -23.27
C ALA A 144 -21.26 -6.79 -22.63
N SER A 145 -19.98 -7.13 -22.53
CA SER A 145 -18.91 -6.27 -22.05
C SER A 145 -18.86 -5.01 -22.91
N THR A 146 -19.10 -3.86 -22.29
CA THR A 146 -18.81 -2.55 -22.88
C THR A 146 -17.76 -1.94 -21.99
N ALA A 147 -16.53 -1.79 -22.52
CA ALA A 147 -15.42 -1.24 -21.77
C ALA A 147 -15.83 0.10 -21.14
N ARG A 148 -15.72 0.19 -19.81
CA ARG A 148 -16.17 1.36 -19.07
C ARG A 148 -15.08 2.42 -19.10
N ARG A 149 -15.47 3.68 -19.25
CA ARG A 149 -14.59 4.83 -19.00
C ARG A 149 -14.36 4.95 -17.49
N VAL A 150 -13.10 4.85 -17.08
CA VAL A 150 -12.64 4.99 -15.69
C VAL A 150 -11.69 6.17 -15.61
N GLU A 151 -12.02 7.16 -14.79
CA GLU A 151 -11.23 8.39 -14.62
C GLU A 151 -10.40 8.38 -13.33
N ALA A 152 -10.77 7.55 -12.36
CA ALA A 152 -10.01 7.33 -11.13
C ALA A 152 -10.39 5.98 -10.50
N GLY A 153 -9.55 5.48 -9.60
CA GLY A 153 -9.82 4.28 -8.81
C GLY A 153 -9.26 2.98 -9.38
N ALA A 154 -9.83 1.86 -8.95
CA ALA A 154 -9.28 0.54 -9.25
C ALA A 154 -9.47 0.14 -10.71
N LEU A 155 -8.38 -0.34 -11.32
CA LEU A 155 -8.38 -0.93 -12.65
C LEU A 155 -8.54 -2.46 -12.56
N GLN A 156 -9.31 -3.02 -13.48
CA GLN A 156 -9.69 -4.43 -13.56
C GLN A 156 -9.15 -5.13 -14.81
N GLY A 157 -8.81 -4.36 -15.85
CA GLY A 157 -8.22 -4.85 -17.09
C GLY A 157 -6.73 -5.18 -16.99
N ARG A 158 -6.19 -5.67 -18.11
CA ARG A 158 -4.76 -5.94 -18.30
C ARG A 158 -4.06 -4.65 -18.71
N LEU A 159 -3.00 -4.28 -18.00
CA LEU A 159 -2.31 -3.00 -18.20
C LEU A 159 -1.23 -3.05 -19.30
N ASP A 160 -1.24 -4.08 -20.15
CA ASP A 160 -0.26 -4.23 -21.25
C ASP A 160 -0.24 -3.03 -22.20
N GLY A 161 -1.40 -2.38 -22.38
CA GLY A 161 -1.54 -1.19 -23.22
C GLY A 161 -0.95 0.09 -22.61
N LEU A 162 -0.55 0.04 -21.34
CA LEU A 162 0.02 1.18 -20.61
C LEU A 162 1.54 1.07 -20.43
N VAL A 163 2.11 -0.12 -20.58
CA VAL A 163 3.54 -0.38 -20.36
C VAL A 163 4.36 -0.34 -21.66
N PRO A 164 5.67 0.00 -21.58
CA PRO A 164 6.39 0.48 -20.40
C PRO A 164 5.93 1.87 -19.97
N CYS A 165 5.90 2.11 -18.66
CA CYS A 165 5.45 3.38 -18.07
C CYS A 165 6.30 3.79 -16.87
N LEU A 166 6.28 5.10 -16.61
CA LEU A 166 6.62 5.64 -15.30
C LEU A 166 5.38 5.55 -14.41
N LEU A 167 5.58 5.11 -13.18
CA LEU A 167 4.55 5.03 -12.15
C LEU A 167 4.97 5.88 -10.97
N LEU A 168 4.13 6.85 -10.62
CA LEU A 168 4.33 7.71 -9.47
C LEU A 168 3.26 7.35 -8.44
N VAL A 169 3.63 6.56 -7.43
CA VAL A 169 2.68 5.87 -6.55
C VAL A 169 3.00 6.07 -5.07
N GLN A 170 1.98 6.21 -4.25
CA GLN A 170 2.08 6.16 -2.79
C GLN A 170 1.78 4.72 -2.30
N PRO A 171 2.54 4.18 -1.34
CA PRO A 171 2.20 2.93 -0.68
C PRO A 171 0.88 3.13 0.09
N GLY A 172 -0.09 2.24 -0.12
CA GLY A 172 -1.29 2.25 0.71
C GLY A 172 -1.10 1.38 1.92
N GLY A 173 -1.14 1.96 3.12
CA GLY A 173 -1.38 1.17 4.33
C GLY A 173 -2.72 0.45 4.27
N HIS A 174 -2.88 -0.59 5.11
CA HIS A 174 -4.11 -1.38 5.27
C HIS A 174 -5.41 -0.56 5.52
N TYR A 175 -5.27 0.75 5.76
CA TYR A 175 -6.33 1.67 6.14
C TYR A 175 -6.55 2.87 5.20
N SER A 176 -5.98 2.92 3.98
CA SER A 176 -6.17 4.08 3.08
C SER A 176 -7.59 4.17 2.45
N ARG A 177 -8.60 4.34 3.29
CA ARG A 177 -10.00 4.69 2.97
C ARG A 177 -10.16 6.13 2.46
N LEU A 178 -9.14 6.72 1.84
CA LEU A 178 -9.31 8.00 1.15
C LEU A 178 -10.30 7.76 0.01
N ARG A 179 -11.51 8.29 0.19
CA ARG A 179 -12.54 8.37 -0.85
C ARG A 179 -11.91 9.10 -2.03
N HIS A 180 -12.11 8.58 -3.25
CA HIS A 180 -11.85 9.36 -4.45
C HIS A 180 -12.74 10.60 -4.36
N ALA A 181 -12.16 11.77 -4.11
CA ALA A 181 -12.89 13.01 -4.20
C ALA A 181 -13.23 13.27 -5.67
N ASP A 182 -14.41 13.84 -5.93
CA ASP A 182 -14.75 14.37 -7.24
C ASP A 182 -13.67 15.41 -7.64
N GLY A 183 -12.93 15.18 -8.72
CA GLY A 183 -11.90 16.10 -9.23
C GLY A 183 -10.46 15.57 -9.34
N GLN A 184 -10.17 14.33 -8.92
CA GLN A 184 -8.82 13.72 -9.02
C GLN A 184 -8.67 12.76 -10.21
N ALA A 185 -9.05 13.21 -11.40
CA ALA A 185 -8.90 12.40 -12.62
C ALA A 185 -7.43 12.00 -12.86
N GLY A 186 -7.20 10.74 -13.19
CA GLY A 186 -5.90 10.11 -13.40
C GLY A 186 -5.28 9.44 -12.17
N LEU A 187 -5.93 9.50 -11.00
CA LEU A 187 -5.47 8.79 -9.81
C LEU A 187 -6.03 7.37 -9.77
N PHE A 188 -5.19 6.38 -10.10
CA PHE A 188 -5.57 4.97 -10.17
C PHE A 188 -5.04 4.17 -8.98
N SER A 189 -5.81 3.15 -8.59
CA SER A 189 -5.40 2.17 -7.59
C SER A 189 -4.75 0.96 -8.27
N LEU A 190 -3.54 0.62 -7.83
CA LEU A 190 -2.68 -0.44 -8.36
C LEU A 190 -2.33 -1.41 -7.22
N GLY A 191 -2.66 -2.70 -7.33
CA GLY A 191 -2.35 -3.70 -6.29
C GLY A 191 -3.14 -5.01 -6.44
N GLN A 192 -2.59 -6.12 -5.90
CA GLN A 192 -3.19 -7.45 -6.02
C GLN A 192 -4.25 -7.76 -4.97
N PRO A 193 -5.44 -8.29 -5.34
CA PRO A 193 -6.21 -9.14 -4.45
C PRO A 193 -5.44 -10.46 -4.21
N ASN A 194 -4.89 -10.66 -3.01
CA ASN A 194 -4.16 -11.89 -2.68
C ASN A 194 -4.98 -13.16 -2.98
N ALA A 195 -4.29 -14.25 -3.30
CA ALA A 195 -4.89 -15.57 -3.48
C ALA A 195 -5.61 -16.10 -2.22
N ASP A 196 -5.25 -15.61 -1.03
CA ASP A 196 -5.80 -15.97 0.28
C ASP A 196 -6.62 -14.85 0.94
N ARG A 197 -6.79 -13.69 0.29
CA ARG A 197 -7.47 -12.49 0.80
C ARG A 197 -6.96 -11.96 2.16
N SER A 198 -5.74 -12.32 2.60
CA SER A 198 -5.23 -11.96 3.93
C SER A 198 -4.62 -10.55 4.02
N GLY A 199 -4.30 -9.91 2.89
CA GLY A 199 -3.88 -8.50 2.87
C GLY A 199 -3.33 -8.03 1.54
N SER A 200 -3.94 -7.02 0.93
CA SER A 200 -3.39 -6.33 -0.24
C SER A 200 -3.01 -4.89 0.13
N MET A 201 -1.75 -4.51 -0.04
CA MET A 201 -1.39 -3.08 -0.08
C MET A 201 -1.77 -2.54 -1.45
N ILE A 202 -2.77 -1.66 -1.48
CA ILE A 202 -3.23 -0.99 -2.69
C ILE A 202 -2.41 0.30 -2.80
N SER A 203 -1.53 0.40 -3.78
CA SER A 203 -0.83 1.65 -4.08
C SER A 203 -1.76 2.57 -4.87
N LYS A 204 -1.69 3.88 -4.63
CA LYS A 204 -2.46 4.88 -5.39
C LYS A 204 -1.51 5.79 -6.13
N GLY A 205 -1.76 6.07 -7.40
CA GLY A 205 -0.87 6.94 -8.13
C GLY A 205 -1.20 7.21 -9.59
N LEU A 206 -0.26 7.86 -10.24
CA LEU A 206 -0.33 8.31 -11.62
C LEU A 206 0.40 7.33 -12.54
N VAL A 207 -0.23 7.05 -13.68
CA VAL A 207 0.35 6.22 -14.74
C VAL A 207 0.78 7.10 -15.89
N MET A 208 2.06 7.06 -16.25
CA MET A 208 2.66 7.85 -17.33
C MET A 208 3.32 6.92 -18.35
N PRO A 209 2.56 6.38 -19.33
CA PRO A 209 3.09 5.55 -20.40
C PRO A 209 4.23 6.25 -21.14
N LEU A 210 5.31 5.52 -21.44
CA LEU A 210 6.42 6.09 -22.22
C LEU A 210 5.97 6.49 -23.64
N SER A 211 4.90 5.88 -24.16
CA SER A 211 4.27 6.29 -25.41
C SER A 211 3.75 7.73 -25.39
N LEU A 212 3.46 8.27 -24.21
CA LEU A 212 3.00 9.64 -23.97
C LEU A 212 4.12 10.58 -23.48
N CYS A 213 5.38 10.17 -23.56
CA CYS A 213 6.52 11.08 -23.34
C CYS A 213 6.64 12.03 -24.55
N ARG A 214 6.59 13.34 -24.29
CA ARG A 214 6.59 14.41 -25.31
C ARG A 214 7.97 14.65 -25.92
N ASP A 215 9.02 14.31 -25.18
CA ASP A 215 10.41 14.37 -25.65
C ASP A 215 10.81 13.02 -26.28
N GLN A 216 10.97 13.02 -27.61
CA GLN A 216 11.28 11.81 -28.35
C GLN A 216 12.65 11.21 -27.97
N ALA A 217 13.67 12.03 -27.74
CA ALA A 217 15.01 11.55 -27.42
C ALA A 217 15.04 10.92 -26.03
N LEU A 218 14.37 11.55 -25.06
CA LEU A 218 14.18 10.99 -23.73
C LEU A 218 13.40 9.67 -23.79
N ARG A 219 12.29 9.64 -24.54
CA ARG A 219 11.47 8.43 -24.73
C ARG A 219 12.29 7.26 -25.24
N GLU A 220 13.10 7.47 -26.28
CA GLU A 220 13.95 6.42 -26.87
C GLU A 220 14.95 5.86 -25.86
N LYS A 221 15.59 6.72 -25.06
CA LYS A 221 16.49 6.30 -23.98
C LYS A 221 15.76 5.52 -22.89
N LEU A 222 14.59 5.98 -22.44
CA LEU A 222 13.80 5.27 -21.44
C LEU A 222 13.31 3.90 -21.95
N LEU A 223 12.93 3.81 -23.23
CA LEU A 223 12.57 2.54 -23.87
C LEU A 223 13.77 1.59 -23.93
N ALA A 224 14.95 2.08 -24.31
CA ALA A 224 16.18 1.30 -24.30
C ALA A 224 16.53 0.80 -22.89
N PHE A 225 16.43 1.68 -21.89
CA PHE A 225 16.62 1.30 -20.48
C PHE A 225 15.62 0.23 -20.04
N SER A 226 14.34 0.41 -20.39
CA SER A 226 13.27 -0.54 -20.08
C SER A 226 13.53 -1.93 -20.68
N ALA A 227 14.13 -2.02 -21.87
CA ALA A 227 14.49 -3.29 -22.48
C ALA A 227 15.59 -4.03 -21.67
N MET A 228 16.52 -3.30 -21.06
CA MET A 228 17.56 -3.87 -20.19
C MET A 228 17.01 -4.35 -18.83
N LEU A 229 15.85 -3.86 -18.40
CA LEU A 229 15.18 -4.32 -17.17
C LEU A 229 14.46 -5.66 -17.33
N ARG A 230 14.33 -6.18 -18.56
CA ARG A 230 13.72 -7.49 -18.79
C ARG A 230 14.55 -8.59 -18.10
N PRO A 231 13.89 -9.66 -17.60
CA PRO A 231 14.58 -10.78 -16.99
C PRO A 231 15.57 -11.37 -18.00
N PRO A 232 16.79 -11.71 -17.59
CA PRO A 232 17.69 -12.46 -18.45
C PRO A 232 17.08 -13.83 -18.77
N ALA A 233 17.48 -14.43 -19.90
CA ALA A 233 16.99 -15.75 -20.30
C ALA A 233 17.30 -16.80 -19.20
N PRO A 234 16.49 -17.88 -19.07
CA PRO A 234 16.64 -18.88 -18.01
C PRO A 234 18.05 -19.46 -17.89
N ASP A 235 18.79 -19.50 -19.01
CA ASP A 235 20.13 -20.07 -19.10
C ASP A 235 21.27 -19.06 -18.82
N THR A 236 20.92 -17.83 -18.43
CA THR A 236 21.91 -16.79 -18.11
C THR A 236 22.35 -16.95 -16.65
N PRO A 237 23.66 -16.98 -16.34
CA PRO A 237 24.12 -17.05 -14.96
C PRO A 237 23.54 -15.92 -14.12
N ALA A 238 23.11 -16.24 -12.89
CA ALA A 238 22.49 -15.27 -11.99
C ALA A 238 23.45 -14.10 -11.73
N TRP A 239 23.09 -12.91 -12.18
CA TRP A 239 23.83 -11.69 -11.85
C TRP A 239 23.68 -11.42 -10.36
N ARG A 240 24.77 -11.02 -9.70
CA ARG A 240 24.65 -10.37 -8.39
C ARG A 240 23.87 -9.07 -8.59
N VAL A 241 22.84 -8.85 -7.76
CA VAL A 241 21.94 -7.69 -7.86
C VAL A 241 22.72 -6.37 -7.85
N ALA A 242 23.78 -6.29 -7.03
CA ALA A 242 24.66 -5.14 -6.94
C ALA A 242 25.41 -4.84 -8.27
N ASP A 243 25.93 -5.86 -8.94
CA ASP A 243 26.65 -5.69 -10.21
C ASP A 243 25.70 -5.25 -11.33
N ARG A 244 24.47 -5.81 -11.35
CA ARG A 244 23.43 -5.40 -12.31
C ARG A 244 23.02 -3.95 -12.08
N ARG A 245 22.81 -3.55 -10.82
CA ARG A 245 22.49 -2.17 -10.44
C ARG A 245 23.58 -1.20 -10.88
N ARG A 246 24.85 -1.52 -10.60
CA ARG A 246 26.00 -0.70 -11.02
C ARG A 246 26.06 -0.56 -12.55
N ALA A 247 25.88 -1.65 -13.28
CA ALA A 247 25.85 -1.62 -14.75
C ALA A 247 24.71 -0.74 -15.30
N LEU A 248 23.51 -0.84 -14.72
CA LEU A 248 22.36 -0.03 -15.10
C LEU A 248 22.55 1.45 -14.75
N GLN A 249 23.08 1.76 -13.56
CA GLN A 249 23.39 3.14 -13.15
C GLN A 249 24.44 3.77 -14.09
N ASN A 250 25.52 3.04 -14.37
CA ASN A 250 26.56 3.48 -15.32
C ASN A 250 26.02 3.70 -16.74
N TRP A 251 24.98 2.95 -17.13
CA TRP A 251 24.31 3.20 -18.41
C TRP A 251 23.51 4.50 -18.36
N LEU A 252 22.73 4.73 -17.30
CA LEU A 252 21.97 5.98 -17.11
C LEU A 252 22.91 7.20 -17.14
N ASP A 253 24.05 7.11 -16.46
CA ASP A 253 25.05 8.19 -16.45
C ASP A 253 25.62 8.47 -17.84
N ARG A 254 26.01 7.44 -18.59
CA ARG A 254 26.55 7.58 -19.96
C ARG A 254 25.54 8.15 -20.95
N GLU A 255 24.27 7.81 -20.79
CA GLU A 255 23.20 8.28 -21.68
C GLU A 255 22.63 9.65 -21.27
N GLY A 256 23.24 10.32 -20.28
CA GLY A 256 22.79 11.64 -19.80
C GLY A 256 21.48 11.59 -19.02
N LEU A 257 21.13 10.44 -18.44
CA LEU A 257 20.01 10.23 -17.53
C LEU A 257 20.48 10.04 -16.08
N GLY A 258 21.66 10.54 -15.73
CA GLY A 258 22.26 10.37 -14.40
C GLY A 258 21.44 10.97 -13.26
N THR A 259 20.48 11.87 -13.56
CA THR A 259 19.49 12.37 -12.58
C THR A 259 18.56 11.26 -12.07
N LEU A 260 18.37 10.19 -12.85
CA LEU A 260 17.68 8.97 -12.44
C LEU A 260 18.63 8.09 -11.64
N ARG A 261 18.58 8.25 -10.32
CA ARG A 261 19.33 7.41 -9.38
C ARG A 261 18.51 6.20 -8.99
N LEU A 262 19.06 5.01 -9.23
CA LEU A 262 18.43 3.74 -8.84
C LEU A 262 18.42 3.61 -7.31
N ALA A 263 17.25 3.46 -6.70
CA ALA A 263 17.13 3.40 -5.25
C ALA A 263 17.74 2.10 -4.68
N ASP A 264 18.55 2.21 -3.63
CA ASP A 264 19.32 1.09 -3.07
C ASP A 264 18.47 -0.08 -2.59
N GLN A 265 19.05 -1.28 -2.58
CA GLN A 265 18.44 -2.55 -2.13
C GLN A 265 17.16 -2.99 -2.86
N GLU A 266 16.66 -2.22 -3.83
CA GLU A 266 15.48 -2.57 -4.63
C GLU A 266 15.76 -3.61 -5.72
N PRO A 267 14.74 -4.35 -6.19
CA PRO A 267 14.86 -5.14 -7.41
C PRO A 267 15.18 -4.25 -8.62
N VAL A 268 16.06 -4.74 -9.51
CA VAL A 268 16.43 -4.08 -10.78
C VAL A 268 15.97 -4.91 -11.99
N GLN A 269 14.73 -5.42 -11.90
CA GLN A 269 14.11 -6.27 -12.90
C GLN A 269 12.62 -5.99 -12.97
N ARG A 270 12.09 -5.82 -14.19
CA ARG A 270 10.69 -5.50 -14.53
C ARG A 270 10.12 -4.19 -13.97
N TRP A 271 10.44 -3.88 -12.72
CA TRP A 271 10.10 -2.68 -11.97
C TRP A 271 11.37 -2.19 -11.32
N THR A 272 11.60 -0.90 -11.39
CA THR A 272 12.82 -0.32 -10.83
C THR A 272 12.50 1.05 -10.28
N ARG A 273 12.80 1.22 -8.98
CA ARG A 273 12.57 2.45 -8.25
C ARG A 273 13.70 3.45 -8.48
N PHE A 274 13.33 4.71 -8.60
CA PHE A 274 14.27 5.83 -8.61
C PHE A 274 14.08 6.73 -7.40
N THR A 275 15.16 7.37 -6.97
CA THR A 275 15.11 8.48 -6.02
C THR A 275 14.42 9.67 -6.68
N LEU A 276 13.41 10.24 -6.01
CA LEU A 276 12.79 11.49 -6.42
C LEU A 276 13.63 12.66 -5.93
N ASN A 277 13.99 13.56 -6.83
CA ASN A 277 14.67 14.82 -6.54
C ASN A 277 14.13 15.92 -7.49
N ALA A 278 14.53 17.17 -7.29
CA ALA A 278 14.06 18.30 -8.10
C ALA A 278 14.33 18.09 -9.62
N ALA A 279 15.49 17.56 -9.99
CA ALA A 279 15.85 17.31 -11.38
C ALA A 279 14.93 16.26 -12.04
N VAL A 280 14.43 15.28 -11.30
CA VAL A 280 13.45 14.31 -11.82
C VAL A 280 12.14 15.01 -12.20
N TYR A 281 11.69 16.01 -11.44
CA TYR A 281 10.50 16.78 -11.78
C TYR A 281 10.70 17.61 -13.04
N SER A 282 11.79 18.37 -13.12
CA SER A 282 12.06 19.26 -14.26
C SER A 282 12.44 18.53 -15.54
N ASP A 283 13.22 17.44 -15.43
CA ASP A 283 13.88 16.83 -16.59
C ASP A 283 13.14 15.60 -17.12
N LEU A 284 12.38 14.91 -16.26
CA LEU A 284 11.65 13.69 -16.62
C LEU A 284 10.13 13.89 -16.57
N LEU A 285 9.59 14.23 -15.39
CA LEU A 285 8.13 14.22 -15.18
C LEU A 285 7.45 15.34 -15.98
N ALA A 286 8.00 16.55 -15.97
CA ALA A 286 7.48 17.68 -16.76
C ALA A 286 7.43 17.41 -18.27
N ARG A 287 8.16 16.41 -18.80
CA ARG A 287 8.14 16.04 -20.22
C ARG A 287 7.19 14.88 -20.55
N SER A 288 6.48 14.38 -19.55
CA SER A 288 5.58 13.23 -19.67
C SER A 288 4.13 13.64 -19.44
N ASP A 289 3.22 13.00 -20.16
CA ASP A 289 1.80 13.09 -19.86
C ASP A 289 1.38 11.92 -18.96
N TYR A 290 0.45 12.17 -18.05
CA TYR A 290 -0.19 11.14 -17.24
C TYR A 290 -1.60 10.85 -17.77
N VAL A 291 -2.03 9.61 -17.60
CA VAL A 291 -3.36 9.16 -18.05
C VAL A 291 -4.43 9.73 -17.12
N THR A 292 -5.49 10.31 -17.68
CA THR A 292 -6.62 10.86 -16.93
C THR A 292 -7.90 10.05 -17.10
N ALA A 293 -8.00 9.23 -18.16
CA ALA A 293 -9.09 8.29 -18.34
C ALA A 293 -8.66 7.04 -19.11
N ILE A 294 -9.22 5.89 -18.72
CA ILE A 294 -8.92 4.57 -19.28
C ILE A 294 -10.23 3.87 -19.67
N ALA A 295 -10.24 3.21 -20.83
CA ALA A 295 -11.24 2.22 -21.17
C ALA A 295 -10.81 0.91 -20.50
N ASP A 296 -11.54 0.52 -19.47
CA ASP A 296 -11.17 -0.61 -18.64
C ASP A 296 -12.34 -1.60 -18.51
N ASP A 297 -12.00 -2.88 -18.58
CA ASP A 297 -12.92 -3.98 -18.31
C ASP A 297 -12.16 -5.24 -17.94
N GLN A 298 -12.77 -6.11 -17.14
CA GLN A 298 -12.12 -7.29 -16.61
C GLN A 298 -11.62 -8.21 -17.73
N GLY A 299 -10.32 -8.51 -17.72
CA GLY A 299 -9.68 -9.42 -18.68
C GLY A 299 -9.41 -8.83 -20.07
N GLN A 300 -9.87 -7.60 -20.37
CA GLN A 300 -9.52 -6.87 -21.58
C GLN A 300 -8.24 -6.05 -21.37
N THR A 301 -7.47 -5.78 -22.42
CA THR A 301 -6.36 -4.84 -22.33
C THR A 301 -6.91 -3.42 -22.16
N SER A 302 -6.55 -2.78 -21.05
CA SER A 302 -6.93 -1.40 -20.75
C SER A 302 -6.29 -0.46 -21.78
N ARG A 303 -7.04 0.55 -22.22
CA ARG A 303 -6.57 1.52 -23.23
C ARG A 303 -6.70 2.93 -22.72
N VAL A 304 -5.72 3.77 -23.03
CA VAL A 304 -5.79 5.22 -22.75
C VAL A 304 -6.95 5.81 -23.55
N LEU A 305 -7.82 6.55 -22.87
CA LEU A 305 -8.86 7.37 -23.50
C LEU A 305 -8.46 8.83 -23.50
N ASP A 306 -7.99 9.33 -22.36
CA ASP A 306 -7.52 10.71 -22.21
C ASP A 306 -6.23 10.76 -21.37
N HIS A 307 -5.47 11.83 -21.58
CA HIS A 307 -4.25 12.15 -20.85
C HIS A 307 -4.11 13.66 -20.68
N ALA A 308 -3.25 14.07 -19.75
CA ALA A 308 -2.90 15.46 -19.53
C ALA A 308 -1.39 15.62 -19.26
N PRO A 309 -0.80 16.77 -19.58
CA PRO A 309 0.57 17.08 -19.19
C PRO A 309 0.76 17.00 -17.68
N PHE A 310 1.89 16.43 -17.24
CA PHE A 310 2.28 16.53 -15.84
C PHE A 310 2.52 17.99 -15.45
N ALA A 311 1.71 18.52 -14.53
CA ALA A 311 1.62 19.95 -14.24
C ALA A 311 2.37 20.38 -12.98
N TRP A 312 2.85 19.43 -12.17
CA TRP A 312 3.44 19.72 -10.86
C TRP A 312 4.95 19.93 -10.99
N ALA A 313 5.42 21.12 -10.57
CA ALA A 313 6.83 21.48 -10.65
C ALA A 313 7.70 20.78 -9.59
N SER A 314 7.09 20.23 -8.54
CA SER A 314 7.77 19.58 -7.42
C SER A 314 6.90 18.49 -6.80
N HIS A 315 7.52 17.67 -5.94
CA HIS A 315 6.81 16.65 -5.16
C HIS A 315 5.79 17.25 -4.20
N GLY A 316 6.07 18.43 -3.65
CA GLY A 316 5.14 19.18 -2.81
C GLY A 316 3.88 19.58 -3.55
N ALA A 317 4.04 20.21 -4.72
CA ALA A 317 2.89 20.62 -5.54
C ALA A 317 2.00 19.42 -5.93
N LEU A 318 2.59 18.26 -6.20
CA LEU A 318 1.85 17.03 -6.46
C LEU A 318 1.06 16.55 -5.23
N LEU A 319 1.67 16.59 -4.05
CA LEU A 319 1.03 16.18 -2.80
C LEU A 319 -0.10 17.14 -2.42
N ASP A 320 0.04 18.45 -2.63
CA ASP A 320 -1.02 19.43 -2.38
C ASP A 320 -2.26 19.12 -3.23
N TRP A 321 -2.07 18.81 -4.50
CA TRP A 321 -3.16 18.36 -5.38
C TRP A 321 -3.77 17.02 -4.93
N TYR A 322 -2.92 16.08 -4.54
CA TYR A 322 -3.34 14.74 -4.12
C TYR A 322 -4.14 14.73 -2.82
N MET A 323 -3.81 15.62 -1.88
CA MET A 323 -4.50 15.71 -0.59
C MET A 323 -5.79 16.54 -0.65
N GLY A 324 -5.87 17.49 -1.59
CA GLY A 324 -6.95 18.47 -1.55
C GLY A 324 -7.02 19.16 -0.19
N HIS A 325 -8.24 19.36 0.33
CA HIS A 325 -8.47 19.99 1.65
C HIS A 325 -8.56 19.00 2.83
N ASP A 326 -8.46 17.68 2.62
CA ASP A 326 -8.56 16.69 3.72
C ASP A 326 -7.18 16.43 4.32
N LEU A 327 -6.93 17.09 5.46
CA LEU A 327 -5.59 17.27 6.03
C LEU A 327 -5.49 16.57 7.40
N SER A 328 -6.26 15.50 7.58
CA SER A 328 -6.45 14.84 8.88
C SER A 328 -5.39 13.79 9.23
N MET A 329 -4.53 13.38 8.29
CA MET A 329 -3.54 12.31 8.48
C MET A 329 -2.20 12.60 7.79
N PRO A 330 -1.06 12.11 8.33
CA PRO A 330 0.23 12.15 7.65
C PRO A 330 0.18 11.39 6.31
N VAL A 331 0.91 11.90 5.32
CA VAL A 331 0.84 11.43 3.93
C VAL A 331 2.18 10.84 3.54
N SER A 332 2.23 9.52 3.33
CA SER A 332 3.43 8.87 2.79
C SER A 332 3.83 9.51 1.44
N PRO A 333 5.13 9.64 1.15
CA PRO A 333 5.58 10.23 -0.10
C PRO A 333 5.20 9.36 -1.31
N PHE A 334 4.95 10.00 -2.46
CA PHE A 334 5.03 9.31 -3.75
C PHE A 334 6.42 8.73 -3.99
N HIS A 335 6.47 7.59 -4.67
CA HIS A 335 7.68 6.96 -5.18
C HIS A 335 7.60 6.78 -6.69
N LEU A 336 8.73 6.97 -7.37
CA LEU A 336 8.83 6.82 -8.82
C LEU A 336 9.39 5.46 -9.21
N TYR A 337 8.71 4.79 -10.13
CA TYR A 337 9.14 3.55 -10.74
C TYR A 337 9.14 3.66 -12.26
N LEU A 338 10.05 2.97 -12.92
CA LEU A 338 9.85 2.53 -14.31
C LEU A 338 9.41 1.08 -14.30
N ALA A 339 8.28 0.81 -14.94
CA ALA A 339 7.70 -0.53 -15.03
C ALA A 339 7.57 -0.99 -16.49
N THR A 340 8.05 -2.19 -16.76
CA THR A 340 8.00 -2.85 -18.09
C THR A 340 6.97 -3.97 -18.17
N ASP A 341 6.46 -4.40 -17.02
CA ASP A 341 5.49 -5.47 -16.87
C ASP A 341 4.59 -5.13 -15.69
N VAL A 342 3.53 -4.38 -15.94
CA VAL A 342 2.56 -4.02 -14.91
C VAL A 342 1.43 -5.05 -15.00
N SER A 343 1.54 -6.13 -14.24
CA SER A 343 0.32 -6.79 -13.81
C SER A 343 -0.33 -5.86 -12.78
N GLY A 344 -1.63 -5.97 -12.51
CA GLY A 344 -2.21 -5.33 -11.32
C GLY A 344 -1.55 -5.80 -10.00
N LEU A 345 -0.49 -6.62 -10.05
CA LEU A 345 -0.03 -7.55 -9.03
C LEU A 345 1.51 -7.58 -9.00
N SER A 346 2.13 -6.48 -8.63
CA SER A 346 3.46 -6.51 -8.01
C SER A 346 3.39 -5.57 -6.85
N ASP A 347 3.54 -6.11 -5.66
CA ASP A 347 3.80 -5.30 -4.48
C ASP A 347 5.23 -4.72 -4.61
N PRO A 348 5.40 -3.41 -4.87
CA PRO A 348 6.74 -2.82 -4.81
C PRO A 348 7.16 -2.54 -3.35
N PHE A 349 6.24 -2.72 -2.39
CA PHE A 349 6.41 -2.44 -0.97
C PHE A 349 6.29 -3.73 -0.17
N ARG A 350 7.31 -4.60 -0.24
CA ARG A 350 7.41 -5.71 0.71
C ARG A 350 7.09 -5.19 2.12
N PRO A 351 6.22 -5.86 2.91
CA PRO A 351 5.97 -5.49 4.29
C PRO A 351 7.32 -5.39 5.01
N GLY A 352 7.70 -4.19 5.44
CA GLY A 352 9.04 -3.87 5.96
C GLY A 352 9.83 -2.83 5.18
N ARG A 353 9.32 -2.25 4.08
CA ARG A 353 10.00 -1.19 3.31
C ARG A 353 9.17 0.07 3.00
N SER A 354 7.94 0.19 3.50
CA SER A 354 7.21 1.45 3.32
C SER A 354 7.91 2.56 4.13
N ARG A 355 8.22 3.68 3.46
CA ARG A 355 8.70 4.89 4.14
C ARG A 355 7.54 5.65 4.77
N ASP A 356 6.71 4.95 5.54
CA ASP A 356 5.55 5.55 6.23
C ASP A 356 5.95 6.57 7.29
N TRP A 357 7.25 6.61 7.62
CA TRP A 357 7.88 7.58 8.50
C TRP A 357 8.19 8.93 7.84
N GLN A 358 8.25 9.04 6.50
CA GLN A 358 8.32 10.36 5.83
C GLN A 358 6.91 10.86 5.58
N PHE A 359 6.65 12.12 5.88
CA PHE A 359 5.37 12.74 5.61
C PHE A 359 5.53 14.20 5.21
N ARG A 360 4.49 14.80 4.64
CA ARG A 360 4.41 16.26 4.51
C ARG A 360 3.52 16.86 5.59
N PRO A 361 3.92 17.98 6.22
CA PRO A 361 3.11 18.66 7.23
C PRO A 361 1.76 19.08 6.66
N VAL A 362 0.68 18.70 7.33
CA VAL A 362 -0.70 19.05 6.96
C VAL A 362 -1.08 20.46 7.43
N SER A 363 -2.19 21.04 6.94
CA SER A 363 -2.65 22.39 7.36
C SER A 363 -2.84 22.53 8.87
N TYR A 364 -3.17 21.44 9.56
CA TYR A 364 -3.27 21.42 11.00
C TYR A 364 -1.95 21.84 11.68
N TRP A 365 -0.80 21.55 11.04
CA TRP A 365 0.53 21.93 11.52
C TRP A 365 1.10 23.17 10.85
N ALA A 366 0.43 23.68 9.80
CA ALA A 366 0.86 24.87 9.09
C ALA A 366 1.08 26.09 10.00
N PRO A 367 0.31 26.34 11.10
CA PRO A 367 0.60 27.46 11.99
C PRO A 367 1.99 27.37 12.65
N PHE A 368 2.48 26.17 12.95
CA PHE A 368 3.81 25.93 13.55
C PHE A 368 4.92 25.94 12.49
N THR A 369 4.55 25.82 11.23
CA THR A 369 5.48 25.77 10.09
C THR A 369 5.31 26.94 9.12
N GLN A 370 4.66 28.01 9.58
CA GLN A 370 4.50 29.25 8.84
C GLN A 370 5.68 30.19 9.12
N PRO A 371 6.45 30.58 8.10
CA PRO A 371 7.57 31.49 8.28
C PRO A 371 7.09 32.89 8.68
N VAL A 372 7.59 33.41 9.80
CA VAL A 372 7.51 34.84 10.12
C VAL A 372 8.62 35.55 9.35
N GLU A 373 8.29 36.38 8.35
CA GLU A 373 9.26 36.99 7.41
C GLU A 373 10.45 37.70 8.09
N THR A 374 10.29 38.15 9.34
CA THR A 374 11.32 38.85 10.14
C THR A 374 12.14 37.93 11.06
N ALA A 375 11.96 36.62 10.97
CA ALA A 375 12.66 35.67 11.83
C ALA A 375 14.18 35.69 11.60
N GLN A 376 14.93 35.79 12.69
CA GLN A 376 16.39 35.72 12.68
C GLN A 376 16.83 34.26 12.54
N THR A 377 17.98 34.06 11.90
CA THR A 377 18.61 32.75 11.81
C THR A 377 19.18 32.36 13.18
N ALA A 378 18.70 31.25 13.71
CA ALA A 378 19.15 30.65 14.95
C ALA A 378 20.33 29.70 14.71
N PRO A 379 21.27 29.59 15.67
CA PRO A 379 22.28 28.54 15.66
C PRO A 379 21.64 27.15 15.85
N VAL A 380 22.33 26.12 15.35
CA VAL A 380 21.91 24.71 15.45
C VAL A 380 22.96 23.93 16.24
N SER A 381 22.51 23.05 17.13
CA SER A 381 23.35 22.04 17.76
C SER A 381 22.66 20.69 17.74
N VAL A 382 23.41 19.63 17.44
CA VAL A 382 22.92 18.25 17.40
C VAL A 382 23.85 17.40 18.25
N ARG A 383 23.30 16.56 19.12
CA ARG A 383 24.07 15.59 19.90
C ARG A 383 23.31 14.27 19.95
N LEU A 384 23.99 13.17 19.66
CA LEU A 384 23.50 11.82 19.92
C LEU A 384 24.30 11.19 21.08
N THR A 385 23.60 10.55 21.99
CA THR A 385 24.18 9.81 23.13
C THR A 385 23.44 8.49 23.33
N GLN A 386 24.17 7.47 23.75
CA GLN A 386 23.62 6.18 24.12
C GLN A 386 24.17 5.83 25.51
N GLU A 387 23.32 5.78 26.53
CA GLU A 387 23.78 5.47 27.88
C GLU A 387 23.93 3.95 28.07
N GLU A 388 24.94 3.54 28.86
CA GLU A 388 25.20 2.13 29.19
C GLU A 388 24.08 1.45 30.01
N ALA A 389 23.10 2.19 30.52
CA ALA A 389 21.99 1.65 31.29
C ALA A 389 20.74 1.40 30.44
N ASP A 390 20.67 2.02 29.26
CA ASP A 390 19.46 2.00 28.45
C ASP A 390 19.43 0.79 27.54
N TYR A 391 18.25 0.20 27.46
CA TYR A 391 17.96 -1.03 26.72
C TYR A 391 17.96 -0.76 25.21
N GLY A 392 19.08 -0.29 24.68
CA GLY A 392 19.27 -0.01 23.25
C GLY A 392 18.81 1.37 22.79
N TRP A 393 18.28 2.25 23.65
CA TRP A 393 17.85 3.59 23.21
C TRP A 393 19.01 4.55 22.91
N ILE A 394 18.79 5.49 21.99
CA ILE A 394 19.69 6.61 21.69
C ILE A 394 18.93 7.91 21.91
N ASP A 395 19.49 8.83 22.67
CA ASP A 395 18.94 10.17 22.80
C ASP A 395 19.54 11.12 21.76
N LEU A 396 18.66 11.80 21.03
CA LEU A 396 18.98 12.89 20.12
C LEU A 396 18.58 14.23 20.74
N ASP A 397 19.57 15.00 21.20
CA ASP A 397 19.38 16.38 21.64
C ASP A 397 19.51 17.33 20.44
N LEU A 398 18.43 18.04 20.13
CA LEU A 398 18.39 19.06 19.10
C LEU A 398 18.19 20.45 19.71
N GLY A 399 19.21 21.30 19.53
CA GLY A 399 19.16 22.71 19.89
C GLY A 399 18.90 23.59 18.67
N LEU A 400 17.88 24.44 18.76
CA LEU A 400 17.51 25.44 17.76
C LEU A 400 17.43 26.81 18.47
N GLY A 401 18.51 27.59 18.40
CA GLY A 401 18.61 28.86 19.14
C GLY A 401 18.69 28.65 20.65
N GLU A 402 17.75 29.27 21.38
CA GLU A 402 17.64 29.10 22.84
C GLU A 402 16.79 27.88 23.23
N GLY A 403 16.08 27.27 22.28
CA GLY A 403 15.26 26.10 22.52
C GLY A 403 16.04 24.80 22.33
N THR A 404 15.79 23.82 23.20
CA THR A 404 16.36 22.47 23.10
C THR A 404 15.25 21.44 23.29
N THR A 405 15.29 20.37 22.52
CA THR A 405 14.41 19.22 22.70
C THR A 405 15.22 17.93 22.63
N GLN A 406 14.80 16.92 23.38
CA GLN A 406 15.33 15.57 23.31
C GLN A 406 14.32 14.69 22.57
N ILE A 407 14.83 13.80 21.71
CA ILE A 407 14.07 12.81 20.97
C ILE A 407 14.71 11.45 21.22
N THR A 408 13.96 10.50 21.76
CA THR A 408 14.49 9.16 22.07
C THR A 408 14.27 8.21 20.89
N LEU A 409 15.36 7.66 20.35
CA LEU A 409 15.37 6.70 19.26
C LEU A 409 15.41 5.28 19.84
N SER A 410 14.58 4.38 19.32
CA SER A 410 14.49 2.99 19.78
C SER A 410 14.93 2.01 18.70
N GLU A 411 15.61 0.91 19.07
CA GLU A 411 15.91 -0.17 18.14
C GLU A 411 14.67 -0.96 17.70
N VAL A 412 13.60 -0.94 18.51
CA VAL A 412 12.32 -1.61 18.17
C VAL A 412 11.73 -1.01 16.90
N TYR A 413 11.94 0.30 16.71
CA TYR A 413 11.51 1.07 15.55
C TYR A 413 12.66 1.90 14.99
N ASP A 414 13.76 1.24 14.59
CA ASP A 414 15.00 1.89 14.12
C ASP A 414 14.77 3.09 13.17
N PRO A 415 14.94 4.33 13.66
CA PRO A 415 14.68 5.54 12.89
C PRO A 415 15.93 6.06 12.17
N LEU A 416 17.10 5.43 12.30
CA LEU A 416 18.35 5.95 11.73
C LEU A 416 18.35 5.98 10.20
N PRO A 417 17.96 4.89 9.47
CA PRO A 417 17.82 4.97 8.02
C PRO A 417 16.82 6.03 7.60
N ALA A 418 15.79 6.21 8.44
CA ALA A 418 14.74 7.15 8.18
C ALA A 418 15.22 8.61 8.26
N LEU A 419 15.79 8.97 9.40
CA LEU A 419 16.39 10.26 9.64
C LEU A 419 17.40 10.63 8.54
N LEU A 420 18.22 9.67 8.09
CA LEU A 420 19.19 9.88 7.00
C LEU A 420 18.54 10.22 5.65
N ASP A 421 17.47 9.52 5.21
CA ASP A 421 16.83 9.95 3.94
C ASP A 421 16.07 11.27 4.10
N TRP A 422 15.55 11.59 5.30
CA TRP A 422 14.90 12.89 5.54
C TRP A 422 15.92 14.03 5.45
N LEU A 423 17.06 13.90 6.14
CA LEU A 423 18.14 14.89 6.07
C LEU A 423 18.64 15.07 4.64
N LYS A 424 18.80 13.97 3.89
CA LYS A 424 19.18 14.06 2.47
C LYS A 424 18.12 14.77 1.62
N ALA A 425 16.83 14.52 1.87
CA ALA A 425 15.76 15.22 1.19
C ALA A 425 15.73 16.73 1.53
N VAL A 426 16.02 17.09 2.77
CA VAL A 426 16.19 18.48 3.21
C VAL A 426 17.40 19.13 2.52
N GLU A 427 18.51 18.41 2.39
CA GLU A 427 19.70 18.87 1.65
C GLU A 427 19.41 19.05 0.14
N ASP A 428 18.61 18.17 -0.47
CA ASP A 428 18.28 18.21 -1.90
C ASP A 428 17.15 19.21 -2.25
N GLY A 429 16.47 19.77 -1.26
CA GLY A 429 15.46 20.83 -1.43
C GLY A 429 14.07 20.29 -1.65
N ASN A 430 13.85 19.03 -1.25
CA ASN A 430 12.56 18.39 -1.33
C ASN A 430 11.69 18.79 -0.12
N LEU A 431 11.33 20.07 -0.06
CA LEU A 431 10.62 20.70 1.06
C LEU A 431 9.20 21.12 0.66
N PRO A 432 8.28 21.32 1.63
CA PRO A 432 8.38 20.89 3.02
C PRO A 432 8.30 19.38 3.23
N LEU A 433 8.99 18.84 4.23
CA LEU A 433 9.00 17.41 4.55
C LEU A 433 9.25 17.18 6.05
N GLY A 434 8.65 16.13 6.60
CA GLY A 434 8.88 15.66 7.96
C GLY A 434 9.26 14.18 8.04
N VAL A 435 9.85 13.83 9.17
CA VAL A 435 10.14 12.45 9.61
C VAL A 435 9.53 12.22 10.98
N ALA A 436 8.87 11.07 11.15
CA ALA A 436 8.33 10.60 12.41
C ALA A 436 9.33 9.68 13.10
N VAL A 437 9.51 9.86 14.40
CA VAL A 437 10.30 9.01 15.28
C VAL A 437 9.39 8.49 16.39
N ASP A 438 9.22 7.18 16.48
CA ASP A 438 8.45 6.53 17.55
C ASP A 438 9.35 6.39 18.78
N GLU A 439 8.95 7.06 19.86
CA GLU A 439 9.65 7.10 21.15
C GLU A 439 9.04 6.09 22.14
N GLU A 440 8.53 4.95 21.63
CA GLU A 440 7.90 3.87 22.40
C GLU A 440 6.74 4.32 23.32
N GLY A 441 5.91 5.23 22.81
CA GLY A 441 4.73 5.72 23.54
C GLY A 441 4.35 7.16 23.22
N SER A 442 5.32 7.95 22.77
CA SER A 442 5.11 9.23 22.10
C SER A 442 5.71 9.19 20.69
N GLU A 443 5.40 10.17 19.83
CA GLU A 443 5.98 10.21 18.49
C GLU A 443 6.42 11.64 18.16
N ALA A 444 7.72 11.84 18.01
CA ALA A 444 8.32 13.11 17.63
C ALA A 444 8.27 13.30 16.12
N TRP A 445 7.80 14.47 15.69
CA TRP A 445 7.71 14.87 14.29
C TRP A 445 8.71 15.97 14.02
N LEU A 446 9.82 15.61 13.35
CA LEU A 446 10.80 16.59 12.89
C LEU A 446 10.37 17.06 11.50
N ILE A 447 10.23 18.36 11.35
CA ILE A 447 9.67 18.98 10.15
C ILE A 447 10.61 20.07 9.65
N ALA A 448 10.82 20.12 8.34
CA ALA A 448 11.52 21.20 7.67
C ALA A 448 10.63 21.84 6.59
N HIS A 449 10.58 23.16 6.60
CA HIS A 449 9.94 24.00 5.59
C HIS A 449 10.97 24.94 4.96
N GLU A 450 10.82 25.22 3.67
CA GLU A 450 11.60 26.26 3.00
C GLU A 450 11.17 27.63 3.54
N PHE A 451 12.13 28.40 4.05
CA PHE A 451 11.92 29.81 4.42
C PHE A 451 12.34 30.72 3.27
N ASP A 452 13.54 30.47 2.72
CA ASP A 452 14.05 31.04 1.46
C ASP A 452 15.15 30.12 0.89
N GLU A 453 15.89 30.59 -0.12
CA GLU A 453 16.95 29.84 -0.82
C GLU A 453 18.00 29.22 0.14
N HIS A 454 18.26 29.84 1.29
CA HIS A 454 19.32 29.43 2.21
C HIS A 454 18.84 29.07 3.61
N ARG A 455 17.58 29.37 3.94
CA ARG A 455 17.04 29.20 5.29
C ARG A 455 15.89 28.21 5.32
N LEU A 456 15.83 27.46 6.41
CA LEU A 456 14.76 26.54 6.73
C LEU A 456 14.00 27.04 7.95
N LEU A 457 12.69 26.85 7.98
CA LEU A 457 11.97 26.75 9.25
C LEU A 457 11.96 25.29 9.67
N VAL A 458 12.60 24.99 10.80
CA VAL A 458 12.63 23.64 11.39
C VAL A 458 11.77 23.64 12.65
N ALA A 459 10.96 22.61 12.81
CA ALA A 459 10.13 22.41 14.00
C ALA A 459 10.16 20.93 14.44
N VAL A 460 10.10 20.71 15.74
CA VAL A 460 9.83 19.41 16.35
C VAL A 460 8.50 19.49 17.07
N LEU A 461 7.58 18.61 16.70
CA LEU A 461 6.23 18.55 17.26
C LEU A 461 6.01 17.22 17.96
N ASP A 462 5.15 17.20 18.97
CA ASP A 462 4.59 15.97 19.49
C ASP A 462 3.32 15.61 18.71
N ARG A 463 3.29 14.42 18.08
CA ARG A 463 2.14 14.00 17.26
C ARG A 463 0.85 13.89 18.07
N TYR A 464 0.91 13.30 19.26
CA TYR A 464 -0.28 12.92 20.01
C TYR A 464 -0.79 14.09 20.84
N GLU A 465 0.11 14.84 21.46
CA GLU A 465 -0.22 16.04 22.25
C GLU A 465 -0.53 17.25 21.37
N ARG A 466 -0.02 17.25 20.14
CA ARG A 466 -0.20 18.32 19.16
C ARG A 466 0.36 19.64 19.62
N THR A 467 1.54 19.57 20.22
CA THR A 467 2.29 20.68 20.77
C THR A 467 3.61 20.83 20.05
N GLU A 468 4.08 22.07 19.95
CA GLU A 468 5.43 22.37 19.50
C GLU A 468 6.40 22.13 20.66
N ARG A 469 7.44 21.31 20.43
CA ARG A 469 8.56 21.14 21.38
C ARG A 469 9.59 22.25 21.19
N VAL A 470 9.98 22.50 19.94
CA VAL A 470 10.89 23.59 19.55
C VAL A 470 10.69 23.95 18.09
N SER A 471 10.84 25.23 17.73
CA SER A 471 10.92 25.68 16.34
C SER A 471 11.91 26.84 16.18
N ALA A 472 12.59 26.91 15.04
CA ALA A 472 13.38 28.07 14.67
C ALA A 472 13.63 28.17 13.17
N VAL A 473 13.96 29.37 12.70
CA VAL A 473 14.54 29.57 11.37
C VAL A 473 16.04 29.36 11.46
N VAL A 474 16.60 28.48 10.64
CA VAL A 474 18.00 28.09 10.68
C VAL A 474 18.62 28.21 9.29
N ASN A 475 19.94 28.33 9.22
CA ASN A 475 20.64 28.20 7.95
C ASN A 475 20.60 26.72 7.54
N ARG A 476 20.22 26.48 6.28
CA ARG A 476 20.07 25.13 5.74
C ARG A 476 21.39 24.36 5.74
N THR A 477 22.48 24.99 5.34
CA THR A 477 23.81 24.39 5.30
C THR A 477 24.26 24.07 6.72
N ASP A 478 24.18 25.03 7.65
CA ASP A 478 24.59 24.81 9.05
C ASP A 478 23.79 23.66 9.70
N PHE A 479 22.49 23.57 9.41
CA PHE A 479 21.61 22.50 9.91
C PHE A 479 22.06 21.12 9.40
N ILE A 480 22.31 21.00 8.09
CA ILE A 480 22.77 19.75 7.48
C ILE A 480 24.16 19.35 7.98
N GLU A 481 25.10 20.30 8.03
CA GLU A 481 26.47 20.06 8.51
C GLU A 481 26.50 19.63 9.98
N ALA A 482 25.66 20.23 10.84
CA ALA A 482 25.57 19.85 12.25
C ALA A 482 25.12 18.39 12.42
N PHE A 483 24.07 17.97 11.69
CA PHE A 483 23.61 16.57 11.70
C PHE A 483 24.66 15.62 11.10
N GLN A 484 25.29 16.01 9.99
CA GLN A 484 26.28 15.18 9.31
C GLN A 484 27.49 14.92 10.20
N ALA A 485 28.05 15.98 10.82
CA ALA A 485 29.18 15.88 11.72
C ALA A 485 28.87 14.98 12.92
N GLU A 486 27.71 15.19 13.54
CA GLU A 486 27.32 14.44 14.73
C GLU A 486 26.98 12.98 14.44
N LEU A 487 26.23 12.68 13.37
CA LEU A 487 25.91 11.31 12.98
C LEU A 487 27.17 10.54 12.57
N LEU A 488 28.10 11.16 11.84
CA LEU A 488 29.39 10.52 11.52
C LEU A 488 30.17 10.18 12.80
N ARG A 489 30.26 11.13 13.73
CA ARG A 489 30.94 10.94 15.01
C ARG A 489 30.30 9.80 15.81
N PHE A 490 28.99 9.85 16.00
CA PHE A 490 28.26 8.88 16.79
C PHE A 490 28.31 7.47 16.18
N LEU A 491 27.98 7.33 14.89
CA LEU A 491 27.97 6.03 14.21
C LEU A 491 29.37 5.40 14.07
N SER A 492 30.43 6.20 14.05
CA SER A 492 31.80 5.70 13.88
C SER A 492 32.48 5.30 15.19
N SER A 493 32.04 5.84 16.34
CA SER A 493 32.77 5.66 17.60
C SER A 493 31.95 5.45 18.87
N GLU A 494 30.66 5.75 18.88
CA GLU A 494 29.85 5.71 20.11
C GLU A 494 28.63 4.80 20.06
N LEU A 495 28.14 4.43 18.87
CA LEU A 495 27.02 3.50 18.75
C LEU A 495 27.44 2.09 19.22
N ASP A 496 26.83 1.62 20.31
CA ASP A 496 26.88 0.24 20.77
C ASP A 496 25.91 -0.62 19.95
N THR A 497 26.44 -1.26 18.91
CA THR A 497 25.65 -2.10 18.00
C THR A 497 25.16 -3.40 18.63
N GLU A 498 25.80 -3.90 19.68
CA GLU A 498 25.34 -5.12 20.36
C GLU A 498 23.98 -4.88 21.03
N ARG A 499 23.75 -3.65 21.49
CA ARG A 499 22.50 -3.23 22.14
C ARG A 499 21.46 -2.68 21.17
N TRP A 500 21.90 -1.99 20.12
CA TRP A 500 21.02 -1.45 19.09
C TRP A 500 20.46 -2.52 18.14
N ASN A 501 21.05 -3.72 18.05
CA ASN A 501 20.68 -4.72 17.04
C ASN A 501 19.85 -5.88 17.62
N THR A 502 18.53 -5.74 17.63
CA THR A 502 17.64 -6.87 17.87
C THR A 502 17.04 -7.41 16.57
N ARG A 503 17.65 -8.50 16.08
CA ARG A 503 17.14 -9.47 15.07
C ARG A 503 17.62 -9.22 13.63
N GLU A 504 18.51 -10.11 13.18
CA GLU A 504 18.65 -10.62 11.79
C GLU A 504 19.69 -9.99 10.85
N GLU A 505 20.38 -8.90 11.19
CA GLU A 505 21.46 -8.35 10.34
C GLU A 505 22.85 -8.41 11.02
N ASP A 506 23.89 -8.67 10.22
CA ASP A 506 25.29 -8.67 10.64
C ASP A 506 25.72 -7.23 10.98
N GLU A 507 26.17 -6.97 12.21
CA GLU A 507 26.50 -5.63 12.75
C GLU A 507 27.38 -4.80 11.81
N SER A 508 28.39 -5.45 11.22
CA SER A 508 29.31 -4.79 10.29
C SER A 508 28.59 -4.28 9.04
N LYS A 509 27.58 -5.02 8.56
CA LYS A 509 26.80 -4.63 7.38
C LYS A 509 25.79 -3.54 7.68
N TYR A 510 25.25 -3.51 8.91
CA TYR A 510 24.35 -2.47 9.35
C TYR A 510 25.06 -1.10 9.41
N LEU A 511 26.21 -1.03 10.10
CA LEU A 511 27.01 0.18 10.15
C LEU A 511 27.52 0.59 8.77
N GLU A 512 28.01 -0.36 7.97
CA GLU A 512 28.42 -0.08 6.58
C GLU A 512 27.27 0.53 5.78
N ARG A 513 26.04 0.02 5.93
CA ARG A 513 24.86 0.57 5.25
C ARG A 513 24.57 2.02 5.66
N LEU A 514 24.64 2.34 6.96
CA LEU A 514 24.40 3.71 7.43
C LEU A 514 25.54 4.65 6.97
N LEU A 515 26.79 4.27 7.17
CA LEU A 515 27.95 5.11 6.85
C LEU A 515 28.15 5.31 5.34
N THR A 516 27.67 4.38 4.50
CA THR A 516 27.74 4.52 3.04
C THR A 516 26.54 5.25 2.44
N HIS A 517 25.57 5.69 3.28
CA HIS A 517 24.36 6.37 2.86
C HIS A 517 24.67 7.66 2.06
N PRO A 518 23.88 8.01 1.02
CA PRO A 518 24.11 9.20 0.19
C PRO A 518 24.12 10.54 0.93
N PHE A 519 23.63 10.59 2.17
CA PHE A 519 23.71 11.78 3.03
C PHE A 519 25.16 12.15 3.40
N PHE A 520 26.07 11.18 3.44
CA PHE A 520 27.47 11.41 3.80
C PHE A 520 28.38 11.69 2.61
N ARG A 521 27.84 11.84 1.39
CA ARG A 521 28.59 12.03 0.14
C ARG A 521 28.22 13.35 -0.52
#